data_AF-A0A0I0RW47-F1
#
_entry.id   AF-A0A0I0RW47-F1
#
_cell.length_a   1.000
_cell.length_b   1.000
_cell.length_c   1.000
_cell.angle_alpha   90.00
_cell.angle_beta   90.00
_cell.angle_gamma   90.00
#
_symmetry.space_group_name_H-M   'P 1'
#
loop_
_entity.id
_entity.type
_entity.pdbx_description
1 polymer ?
#
loop_
_entity_poly.entity_id
_entity_poly.type
_entity_poly.pdbx_seq_one_letter_code
_entity_poly.pdbx_strand_id
1 'polypeptide(L)'
;MNTDAIESMVRDVLNRMNSLQDAAPVSAVPNASILSAKVTDYPLANKHPEWVKTATNKTLDDFTLENVLSDNVTALDMRITPETLRIQAAIARDAGRDRLAMNFERAAELTSVPDDRILEIYNALRPYRSTKQELIAIADDLEQRYQAKICAAFVREAAELYVERKKLKGDD
;
A
#
# COMPACT_ATOMS: atom_id res chain seq x y z
N MET A 1 6.33 -30.63 -20.62
CA MET A 1 5.61 -29.41 -20.23
C MET A 1 6.07 -28.31 -21.17
N ASN A 2 5.13 -27.70 -21.91
CA ASN A 2 5.45 -26.82 -23.04
C ASN A 2 5.88 -25.45 -22.51
N THR A 3 7.18 -25.14 -22.57
CA THR A 3 7.79 -23.91 -22.02
C THR A 3 7.14 -22.66 -22.61
N ASP A 4 6.80 -22.71 -23.90
CA ASP A 4 6.16 -21.61 -24.64
C ASP A 4 4.74 -21.29 -24.13
N ALA A 5 4.01 -22.31 -23.64
CA ALA A 5 2.68 -22.12 -23.09
C ALA A 5 2.72 -21.38 -21.74
N ILE A 6 3.72 -21.72 -20.91
CA ILE A 6 3.94 -21.06 -19.61
C ILE A 6 4.39 -19.61 -19.85
N GLU A 7 5.27 -19.36 -20.81
CA GLU A 7 5.75 -18.02 -21.12
C GLU A 7 4.63 -17.11 -21.66
N SER A 8 3.74 -17.66 -22.50
CA SER A 8 2.56 -16.92 -22.99
C SER A 8 1.57 -16.61 -21.86
N MET A 9 1.31 -17.56 -20.96
CA MET A 9 0.44 -17.34 -19.80
C MET A 9 1.02 -16.27 -18.86
N VAL A 10 2.33 -16.30 -18.60
CA VAL A 10 2.99 -15.29 -17.76
C VAL A 10 2.89 -13.90 -18.40
N ARG A 11 3.08 -13.80 -19.71
CA ARG A 11 2.97 -12.51 -20.43
C ARG A 11 1.55 -11.97 -20.43
N ASP A 12 0.54 -12.82 -20.61
CA ASP A 12 -0.87 -12.42 -20.56
C ASP A 12 -1.32 -11.99 -19.16
N VAL A 13 -0.83 -12.68 -18.12
CA VAL A 13 -1.06 -12.30 -16.72
C VAL A 13 -0.46 -10.92 -16.43
N LEU A 14 0.79 -10.67 -16.86
CA LEU A 14 1.44 -9.37 -16.67
C LEU A 14 0.72 -8.23 -17.39
N ASN A 15 0.21 -8.48 -18.60
CA ASN A 15 -0.54 -7.47 -19.36
C ASN A 15 -1.89 -7.15 -18.70
N ARG A 16 -2.62 -8.16 -18.19
CA ARG A 16 -3.89 -7.96 -17.46
C ARG A 16 -3.70 -7.20 -16.15
N MET A 17 -2.58 -7.40 -15.46
CA MET A 17 -2.26 -6.64 -14.23
C MET A 17 -2.06 -5.15 -14.50
N ASN A 18 -1.57 -4.78 -15.69
CA ASN A 18 -1.28 -3.39 -16.03
C ASN A 18 -2.53 -2.60 -16.47
N SER A 19 -3.60 -3.26 -16.89
CA SER A 19 -4.83 -2.63 -17.42
C SER A 19 -5.93 -2.36 -16.39
N LEU A 20 -5.75 -2.73 -15.12
CA LEU A 20 -6.81 -2.72 -14.09
C LEU A 20 -6.80 -1.46 -13.19
N GLN A 21 -6.30 -0.32 -13.68
CA GLN A 21 -6.07 0.89 -12.87
C GLN A 21 -7.32 1.67 -12.43
N ASP A 22 -8.54 1.32 -12.88
CA ASP A 22 -9.73 2.18 -12.72
C ASP A 22 -10.77 1.76 -11.64
N ALA A 23 -10.42 0.90 -10.68
CA ALA A 23 -11.33 0.57 -9.57
C ALA A 23 -10.99 1.35 -8.31
N ALA A 24 -11.88 2.26 -7.89
CA ALA A 24 -11.78 3.00 -6.64
C ALA A 24 -11.89 2.04 -5.43
N PRO A 25 -11.02 2.13 -4.41
CA PRO A 25 -11.11 1.31 -3.22
C PRO A 25 -12.33 1.71 -2.37
N VAL A 26 -13.08 0.71 -1.91
CA VAL A 26 -14.15 0.86 -0.92
C VAL A 26 -13.53 0.78 0.48
N SER A 27 -13.55 1.89 1.21
CA SER A 27 -13.10 1.94 2.60
C SER A 27 -14.11 1.25 3.52
N ALA A 28 -13.74 0.10 4.08
CA ALA A 28 -14.46 -0.49 5.21
C ALA A 28 -14.00 0.17 6.51
N VAL A 29 -14.94 0.57 7.37
CA VAL A 29 -14.63 1.15 8.68
C VAL A 29 -14.08 0.06 9.60
N PRO A 30 -12.90 0.20 10.23
CA PRO A 30 -12.37 -0.84 11.11
C PRO A 30 -13.20 -0.93 12.40
N ASN A 31 -13.53 -2.15 12.82
CA ASN A 31 -14.06 -2.40 14.17
C ASN A 31 -12.98 -2.10 15.22
N ALA A 32 -13.36 -1.39 16.29
CA ALA A 32 -12.46 -0.92 17.35
C ALA A 32 -11.67 -2.05 18.07
N SER A 33 -12.15 -3.28 18.02
CA SER A 33 -11.50 -4.47 18.60
C SER A 33 -10.25 -4.94 17.84
N ILE A 34 -10.09 -4.53 16.58
CA ILE A 34 -8.99 -4.97 15.70
C ILE A 34 -7.71 -4.14 15.94
N LEU A 35 -7.82 -2.98 16.59
CA LEU A 35 -6.71 -2.04 16.84
C LEU A 35 -5.82 -2.42 18.04
N SER A 36 -6.09 -3.53 18.74
CA SER A 36 -5.36 -3.98 19.93
C SER A 36 -4.68 -5.35 19.78
N ALA A 37 -4.42 -5.78 18.54
CA ALA A 37 -3.75 -7.05 18.25
C ALA A 37 -2.36 -7.14 18.89
N LYS A 38 -2.02 -8.33 19.41
CA LYS A 38 -0.81 -8.61 20.18
C LYS A 38 0.08 -9.63 19.47
N VAL A 39 1.29 -9.83 19.99
CA VAL A 39 2.22 -10.87 19.50
C VAL A 39 1.61 -12.28 19.52
N THR A 40 0.66 -12.56 20.42
CA THR A 40 -0.04 -13.84 20.50
C THR A 40 -1.01 -14.10 19.35
N ASP A 41 -1.43 -13.05 18.66
CA ASP A 41 -2.33 -13.09 17.50
C ASP A 41 -1.57 -13.34 16.18
N TYR A 42 -0.23 -13.32 16.23
CA TYR A 42 0.63 -13.60 15.08
C TYR A 42 1.01 -15.10 15.01
N PRO A 43 1.10 -15.71 13.81
CA PRO A 43 0.77 -15.16 12.49
C PRO A 43 -0.75 -15.14 12.23
N LEU A 44 -1.25 -14.04 11.63
CA LEU A 44 -2.69 -13.87 11.37
C LEU A 44 -3.29 -15.01 10.53
N ALA A 45 -2.59 -15.45 9.50
CA ALA A 45 -3.05 -16.54 8.64
C ALA A 45 -3.29 -17.87 9.39
N ASN A 46 -2.66 -18.08 10.56
CA ASN A 46 -2.84 -19.27 11.37
C ASN A 46 -3.80 -19.05 12.55
N LYS A 47 -3.76 -17.86 13.16
CA LYS A 47 -4.47 -17.56 14.42
C LYS A 47 -5.83 -16.94 14.19
N HIS A 48 -5.91 -16.01 13.25
CA HIS A 48 -7.11 -15.20 12.95
C HIS A 48 -7.22 -14.93 11.43
N PRO A 49 -7.31 -15.98 10.57
CA PRO A 49 -7.40 -15.80 9.13
C PRO A 49 -8.63 -14.97 8.72
N GLU A 50 -9.69 -14.97 9.53
CA GLU A 50 -10.91 -14.19 9.32
C GLU A 50 -10.72 -12.67 9.49
N TRP A 51 -9.61 -12.24 10.11
CA TRP A 51 -9.23 -10.82 10.17
C TRP A 51 -8.59 -10.33 8.86
N VAL A 52 -8.09 -11.26 8.03
CA VAL A 52 -7.42 -10.94 6.78
C VAL A 52 -8.45 -10.95 5.66
N LYS A 53 -8.80 -9.75 5.21
CA LYS A 53 -9.72 -9.55 4.10
C LYS A 53 -9.13 -8.60 3.07
N THR A 54 -9.57 -8.76 1.84
CA THR A 54 -9.19 -7.90 0.72
C THR A 54 -10.15 -6.72 0.60
N ALA A 55 -9.83 -5.74 -0.25
CA ALA A 55 -10.68 -4.56 -0.46
C ALA A 55 -12.08 -4.92 -1.00
N THR A 56 -12.21 -6.07 -1.64
CA THR A 56 -13.47 -6.63 -2.16
C THR A 56 -14.12 -7.63 -1.19
N ASN A 57 -13.68 -7.63 0.07
CA ASN A 57 -14.18 -8.47 1.17
C ASN A 57 -14.01 -9.98 0.92
N LYS A 58 -13.07 -10.38 0.04
CA LYS A 58 -12.67 -11.79 -0.12
C LYS A 58 -11.74 -12.21 1.03
N THR A 59 -11.80 -13.49 1.35
CA THR A 59 -11.02 -14.19 2.37
C THR A 59 -9.84 -14.92 1.74
N LEU A 60 -8.92 -15.43 2.57
CA LEU A 60 -7.78 -16.22 2.08
C LEU A 60 -8.22 -17.48 1.30
N ASP A 61 -9.33 -18.11 1.70
CA ASP A 61 -9.84 -19.32 1.07
C ASP A 61 -10.46 -19.08 -0.31
N ASP A 62 -10.80 -17.83 -0.65
CA ASP A 62 -11.30 -17.47 -1.98
C ASP A 62 -10.21 -17.53 -3.06
N PHE A 63 -8.93 -17.48 -2.68
CA PHE A 63 -7.78 -17.46 -3.59
C PHE A 63 -7.37 -18.88 -4.03
N THR A 64 -8.29 -19.57 -4.71
CA THR A 64 -8.05 -20.89 -5.31
C THR A 64 -7.66 -20.77 -6.78
N LEU A 65 -6.98 -21.79 -7.32
CA LEU A 65 -6.64 -21.85 -8.75
C LEU A 65 -7.90 -21.79 -9.63
N GLU A 66 -8.98 -22.44 -9.21
CA GLU A 66 -10.26 -22.41 -9.91
C GLU A 66 -10.82 -20.98 -10.01
N ASN A 67 -10.84 -20.25 -8.89
CA ASN A 67 -11.36 -18.88 -8.87
C ASN A 67 -10.50 -17.90 -9.68
N VAL A 68 -9.20 -18.16 -9.79
CA VAL A 68 -8.31 -17.38 -10.67
C VAL A 68 -8.59 -17.70 -12.14
N LEU A 69 -8.74 -18.97 -12.50
CA LEU A 69 -9.01 -19.38 -13.88
C LEU A 69 -10.40 -18.94 -14.38
N SER A 70 -11.37 -18.80 -13.48
CA SER A 70 -12.73 -18.34 -13.80
C SER A 70 -12.92 -16.82 -13.74
N ASP A 71 -11.86 -16.04 -13.51
CA ASP A 71 -11.91 -14.60 -13.26
C ASP A 71 -12.79 -14.20 -12.04
N ASN A 72 -13.16 -15.14 -11.16
CA ASN A 72 -13.84 -14.87 -9.88
C ASN A 72 -12.94 -14.13 -8.87
N VAL A 73 -11.63 -14.27 -9.03
CA VAL A 73 -10.58 -13.56 -8.30
C VAL A 73 -9.62 -12.95 -9.32
N THR A 74 -9.37 -11.67 -9.17
CA THR A 74 -8.51 -10.86 -10.04
C THR A 74 -7.31 -10.30 -9.27
N ALA A 75 -6.36 -9.69 -9.99
CA ALA A 75 -5.21 -9.05 -9.37
C ALA A 75 -5.59 -7.92 -8.39
N LEU A 76 -6.71 -7.23 -8.63
CA LEU A 76 -7.21 -6.18 -7.74
C LEU A 76 -7.67 -6.74 -6.39
N ASP A 77 -8.17 -7.97 -6.39
CA ASP A 77 -8.55 -8.67 -5.17
C ASP A 77 -7.31 -9.06 -4.35
N MET A 78 -6.15 -9.25 -4.98
CA MET A 78 -4.89 -9.68 -4.32
C MET A 78 -4.09 -8.52 -3.71
N ARG A 79 -4.77 -7.45 -3.27
CA ARG A 79 -4.14 -6.31 -2.59
C ARG A 79 -4.41 -6.35 -1.08
N ILE A 80 -3.35 -6.12 -0.31
CA ILE A 80 -3.47 -6.00 1.15
C ILE A 80 -4.29 -4.76 1.53
N THR A 81 -5.07 -4.87 2.60
CA THR A 81 -5.93 -3.80 3.09
C THR A 81 -5.23 -2.92 4.12
N PRO A 82 -5.65 -1.64 4.25
CA PRO A 82 -5.16 -0.77 5.32
C PRO A 82 -5.47 -1.35 6.71
N GLU A 83 -6.57 -2.07 6.88
CA GLU A 83 -6.95 -2.76 8.12
C GLU A 83 -5.89 -3.80 8.50
N THR A 84 -5.51 -4.67 7.55
CA THR A 84 -4.49 -5.70 7.79
C THR A 84 -3.15 -5.08 8.18
N LEU A 85 -2.75 -3.99 7.51
CA LEU A 85 -1.51 -3.27 7.85
C LEU A 85 -1.56 -2.63 9.24
N ARG A 86 -2.70 -2.08 9.66
CA ARG A 86 -2.89 -1.54 11.01
C ARG A 86 -2.86 -2.62 12.10
N ILE A 87 -3.40 -3.81 11.83
CA ILE A 87 -3.26 -4.97 12.72
C ILE A 87 -1.77 -5.32 12.87
N GLN A 88 -1.04 -5.40 11.77
CA GLN A 88 0.40 -5.68 11.80
C GLN A 88 1.17 -4.56 12.51
N ALA A 89 0.73 -3.29 12.41
CA ALA A 89 1.28 -2.18 13.18
C ALA A 89 1.07 -2.35 14.68
N ALA A 90 -0.12 -2.78 15.12
CA ALA A 90 -0.40 -3.07 16.52
C ALA A 90 0.46 -4.23 17.06
N ILE A 91 0.56 -5.34 16.31
CA ILE A 91 1.42 -6.48 16.64
C ILE A 91 2.90 -6.05 16.72
N ALA A 92 3.37 -5.23 15.77
CA ALA A 92 4.74 -4.73 15.77
C ALA A 92 5.03 -3.83 16.98
N ARG A 93 4.06 -3.01 17.41
CA ARG A 93 4.15 -2.17 18.60
C ARG A 93 4.22 -3.02 19.88
N ASP A 94 3.37 -4.04 20.00
CA ASP A 94 3.38 -4.98 21.12
C ASP A 94 4.70 -5.79 21.19
N ALA A 95 5.30 -6.08 20.03
CA ALA A 95 6.64 -6.67 19.94
C ALA A 95 7.81 -5.70 20.26
N GLY A 96 7.52 -4.45 20.64
CA GLY A 96 8.54 -3.43 20.93
C GLY A 96 9.22 -2.85 19.69
N ARG A 97 8.57 -2.87 18.52
CA ARG A 97 9.12 -2.40 17.24
C ARG A 97 8.38 -1.18 16.70
N ASP A 98 8.42 -0.07 17.44
CA ASP A 98 7.64 1.15 17.14
C ASP A 98 7.90 1.73 15.74
N ARG A 99 9.16 1.70 15.27
CA ARG A 99 9.50 2.23 13.93
C ARG A 99 8.93 1.38 12.81
N LEU A 100 8.85 0.07 13.02
CA LEU A 100 8.19 -0.85 12.10
C LEU A 100 6.67 -0.62 12.11
N ALA A 101 6.09 -0.44 13.29
CA ALA A 101 4.67 -0.08 13.42
C ALA A 101 4.36 1.21 12.65
N MET A 102 5.15 2.28 12.87
CA MET A 102 5.01 3.55 12.12
C MET A 102 5.14 3.35 10.61
N ASN A 103 6.02 2.45 10.17
CA ASN A 103 6.14 2.13 8.75
C ASN A 103 4.87 1.46 8.19
N PHE A 104 4.28 0.52 8.93
CA PHE A 104 3.02 -0.10 8.54
C PHE A 104 1.84 0.88 8.54
N GLU A 105 1.79 1.84 9.45
CA GLU A 105 0.77 2.90 9.43
C GLU A 105 0.86 3.76 8.16
N ARG A 106 2.08 4.17 7.76
CA ARG A 106 2.28 4.86 6.48
C ARG A 106 1.89 3.97 5.30
N ALA A 107 2.27 2.70 5.31
CA ALA A 107 1.89 1.77 4.25
C ALA A 107 0.35 1.62 4.17
N ALA A 108 -0.35 1.61 5.30
CA ALA A 108 -1.80 1.54 5.35
C ALA A 108 -2.43 2.75 4.64
N GLU A 109 -1.94 3.97 4.91
CA GLU A 109 -2.39 5.17 4.19
C GLU A 109 -2.14 5.08 2.68
N LEU A 110 -1.02 4.49 2.26
CA LEU A 110 -0.66 4.38 0.84
C LEU A 110 -1.45 3.33 0.06
N THR A 111 -2.22 2.45 0.72
CA THR A 111 -3.07 1.46 0.03
C THR A 111 -4.16 2.07 -0.86
N SER A 112 -4.58 3.31 -0.57
CA SER A 112 -5.56 4.05 -1.36
C SER A 112 -4.94 4.82 -2.53
N VAL A 113 -3.61 4.89 -2.61
CA VAL A 113 -2.89 5.61 -3.66
C VAL A 113 -2.59 4.65 -4.83
N PRO A 114 -2.98 4.99 -6.06
CA PRO A 114 -2.68 4.18 -7.24
C PRO A 114 -1.19 3.91 -7.47
N ASP A 115 -0.86 2.74 -8.05
CA ASP A 115 0.52 2.28 -8.23
C ASP A 115 1.41 3.25 -9.05
N ASP A 116 0.84 3.83 -10.12
CA ASP A 116 1.49 4.86 -10.94
C ASP A 116 1.78 6.12 -10.11
N ARG A 117 0.80 6.56 -9.31
CA ARG A 117 0.94 7.71 -8.44
C ARG A 117 1.97 7.48 -7.33
N ILE A 118 2.07 6.26 -6.79
CA ILE A 118 3.14 5.87 -5.86
C ILE A 118 4.52 6.07 -6.49
N LEU A 119 4.70 5.61 -7.73
CA LEU A 119 5.96 5.77 -8.46
C LEU A 119 6.28 7.22 -8.76
N GLU A 120 5.29 8.05 -9.10
CA GLU A 120 5.47 9.49 -9.29
C GLU A 120 5.98 10.17 -8.02
N ILE A 121 5.33 9.91 -6.88
CA ILE A 121 5.71 10.50 -5.59
C ILE A 121 7.10 10.04 -5.16
N TYR A 122 7.41 8.75 -5.31
CA TYR A 122 8.74 8.22 -5.05
C TYR A 122 9.80 8.92 -5.90
N ASN A 123 9.55 9.09 -7.20
CA ASN A 123 10.49 9.76 -8.08
C ASN A 123 10.63 11.25 -7.75
N ALA A 124 9.56 11.93 -7.37
CA ALA A 124 9.59 13.33 -6.93
C ALA A 124 10.46 13.54 -5.68
N LEU A 125 10.47 12.58 -4.76
CA LEU A 125 11.32 12.61 -3.56
C LEU A 125 12.80 12.28 -3.84
N ARG A 126 13.19 11.87 -5.05
CA ARG A 126 14.60 11.64 -5.35
C ARG A 126 15.35 12.98 -5.47
N PRO A 127 16.66 13.03 -5.15
CA PRO A 127 17.44 14.26 -5.25
C PRO A 127 17.28 14.95 -6.61
N TYR A 128 17.11 16.28 -6.57
CA TYR A 128 17.11 17.17 -7.72
C TYR A 128 15.91 17.01 -8.67
N ARG A 129 14.84 16.32 -8.24
CA ARG A 129 13.65 16.09 -9.08
C ARG A 129 12.60 17.16 -8.93
N SER A 130 12.38 17.63 -7.71
CA SER A 130 11.26 18.51 -7.41
C SER A 130 11.68 19.85 -6.83
N THR A 131 10.85 20.86 -7.08
CA THR A 131 10.87 22.13 -6.32
C THR A 131 10.18 21.94 -4.97
N LYS A 132 10.37 22.89 -4.04
CA LYS A 132 9.65 22.87 -2.76
C LYS A 132 8.14 22.87 -2.98
N GLN A 133 7.64 23.71 -3.89
CA GLN A 133 6.22 23.85 -4.18
C GLN A 133 5.62 22.56 -4.76
N GLU A 134 6.35 21.85 -5.62
CA GLU A 134 5.93 20.55 -6.16
C GLU A 134 5.78 19.51 -5.03
N LEU A 135 6.70 19.48 -4.06
CA LEU A 135 6.60 18.58 -2.90
C LEU A 135 5.45 18.94 -1.95
N ILE A 136 5.22 20.24 -1.71
CA ILE A 136 4.07 20.70 -0.91
C ILE A 136 2.75 20.32 -1.59
N ALA A 137 2.65 20.48 -2.91
CA ALA A 137 1.46 20.07 -3.66
C ALA A 137 1.22 18.55 -3.58
N ILE A 138 2.27 17.73 -3.59
CA ILE A 138 2.16 16.28 -3.36
C ILE A 138 1.64 15.98 -1.95
N ALA A 139 2.16 16.67 -0.93
CA ALA A 139 1.68 16.49 0.43
C ALA A 139 0.20 16.86 0.60
N ASP A 140 -0.22 17.96 -0.01
CA ASP A 140 -1.62 18.39 0.03
C ASP A 140 -2.54 17.42 -0.72
N ASP A 141 -2.10 16.88 -1.86
CA ASP A 141 -2.82 15.83 -2.61
C ASP A 141 -2.97 14.53 -1.78
N LEU A 142 -1.89 14.10 -1.12
CA LEU A 142 -1.90 12.95 -0.19
C LEU A 142 -2.92 13.14 0.94
N GLU A 143 -2.93 14.30 1.58
CA GLU A 143 -3.81 14.58 2.70
C GLU A 143 -5.28 14.76 2.26
N GLN A 144 -5.53 15.50 1.19
CA GLN A 144 -6.88 15.86 0.78
C GLN A 144 -7.59 14.74 0.03
N ARG A 145 -6.91 14.10 -0.94
CA ARG A 145 -7.51 13.09 -1.81
C ARG A 145 -7.52 11.70 -1.18
N TYR A 146 -6.43 11.32 -0.51
CA TYR A 146 -6.22 9.96 0.00
C TYR A 146 -6.30 9.86 1.53
N GLN A 147 -6.45 11.00 2.22
CA GLN A 147 -6.45 11.09 3.69
C GLN A 147 -5.17 10.51 4.32
N ALA A 148 -4.07 10.54 3.58
CA ALA A 148 -2.76 10.01 3.95
C ALA A 148 -1.97 11.07 4.76
N LYS A 149 -2.43 11.35 5.98
CA LYS A 149 -1.92 12.45 6.81
C LYS A 149 -0.48 12.24 7.28
N ILE A 150 -0.12 11.02 7.67
CA ILE A 150 1.24 10.69 8.10
C ILE A 150 2.19 10.83 6.91
N CYS A 151 1.80 10.33 5.74
CA CYS A 151 2.59 10.44 4.52
C CYS A 151 2.71 11.89 4.05
N ALA A 152 1.63 12.67 4.11
CA ALA A 152 1.66 14.09 3.79
C ALA A 152 2.63 14.86 4.70
N ALA A 153 2.58 14.64 6.01
CA ALA A 153 3.51 15.23 6.96
C ALA A 153 4.97 14.84 6.65
N PHE A 154 5.22 13.57 6.31
CA PHE A 154 6.55 13.08 5.92
C PHE A 154 7.07 13.78 4.66
N VAL A 155 6.22 14.03 3.66
CA VAL A 155 6.60 14.77 2.45
C VAL A 155 6.86 16.25 2.76
N ARG A 156 6.09 16.89 3.64
CA ARG A 156 6.33 18.28 4.07
C ARG A 156 7.67 18.42 4.79
N GLU A 157 7.99 17.50 5.70
CA GLU A 157 9.29 17.44 6.38
C GLU A 157 10.43 17.32 5.36
N ALA A 158 10.29 16.43 4.37
CA ALA A 158 11.27 16.30 3.30
C ALA A 158 11.44 17.61 2.51
N ALA A 159 10.33 18.30 2.18
CA ALA A 159 10.37 19.56 1.45
C ALA A 159 11.12 20.67 2.19
N GLU A 160 11.01 20.73 3.52
CA GLU A 160 11.78 21.66 4.36
C GLU A 160 13.26 21.31 4.37
N LEU A 161 13.59 20.05 4.67
CA LEU A 161 14.98 19.59 4.72
C LEU A 161 15.68 19.66 3.36
N TYR A 162 14.96 19.52 2.24
CA TYR A 162 15.57 19.56 0.92
C TYR A 162 16.04 20.97 0.56
N VAL A 163 15.40 22.03 1.08
CA VAL A 163 15.90 23.41 0.98
C VAL A 163 17.22 23.54 1.75
N GLU A 164 17.23 23.12 3.01
CA GLU A 164 18.40 23.27 3.89
C GLU A 164 19.60 22.47 3.40
N ARG A 165 19.34 21.30 2.82
CA ARG A 165 20.35 20.32 2.41
C ARG A 165 20.65 20.35 0.92
N LYS A 166 20.09 21.31 0.16
CA LYS A 166 20.31 21.50 -1.28
C LYS A 166 20.05 20.22 -2.07
N LYS A 167 18.80 19.75 -2.03
CA LYS A 167 18.33 18.54 -2.74
C LYS A 167 17.14 18.80 -3.65
N LEU A 168 16.77 20.07 -3.84
CA LEU A 168 15.73 20.45 -4.78
C LEU A 168 16.28 20.50 -6.21
N LYS A 169 15.37 20.56 -7.18
CA LYS A 169 15.72 20.76 -8.59
C LYS A 169 16.56 22.03 -8.77
N GLY A 170 17.74 21.90 -9.37
CA GLY A 170 18.70 23.00 -9.58
C GLY A 170 19.76 23.17 -8.48
N ASP A 171 19.78 22.31 -7.47
CA ASP A 171 20.80 22.28 -6.40
C ASP A 171 21.95 21.27 -6.66
N ASP A 172 22.01 20.68 -7.85
CA ASP A 172 23.00 19.67 -8.24
C ASP A 172 24.41 20.21 -8.51
#